data_AF-A0A5S5MF57-F1
#
_entry.id   AF-A0A5S5MF57-F1
#
_cell.length_a   1.000
_cell.length_b   1.000
_cell.length_c   1.000
_cell.angle_alpha   90.00
_cell.angle_beta   90.00
_cell.angle_gamma   90.00
#
_symmetry.space_group_name_H-M   'P 1'
#
loop_
_entity.id
_entity.type
_entity.pdbx_description
1 polymer ?
#
loop_
_entity_poly.entity_id
_entity_poly.type
_entity_poly.pdbx_seq_one_letter_code
_entity_poly.pdbx_strand_id
1 'polypeptide(L)'
;MQCFKNKGADKIILCLLLLFVAVACGLKAPPMPPGENMPEAPLSFKVRPETGSFVLSWEIEGQRPAGFRIYRAAMREDGCRDCPLSYTLLAVLGPEARRYADKADTARVFVYEIRPFMRGGAEGPPARLQTHAGEEDHP
;
A
#
# COMPACT_ATOMS: atom_id res chain seq x y z
N MET A 1 9.05 -1.18 -60.74
CA MET A 1 8.46 -0.57 -59.52
C MET A 1 7.13 -1.29 -59.26
N GLN A 2 7.17 -2.45 -58.58
CA GLN A 2 5.99 -3.30 -58.36
C GLN A 2 5.56 -3.21 -56.90
N CYS A 3 4.37 -2.66 -56.65
CA CYS A 3 3.71 -2.66 -55.35
C CYS A 3 3.05 -4.02 -55.12
N PHE A 4 3.61 -4.84 -54.24
CA PHE A 4 3.01 -6.09 -53.77
C PHE A 4 1.78 -5.79 -52.90
N LYS A 5 0.59 -6.05 -53.45
CA LYS A 5 -0.69 -5.91 -52.75
C LYS A 5 -0.97 -7.18 -51.94
N ASN A 6 -0.35 -7.29 -50.77
CA ASN A 6 -0.47 -8.44 -49.86
C ASN A 6 -1.77 -8.38 -49.04
N LYS A 7 -2.84 -9.01 -49.57
CA LYS A 7 -4.16 -9.14 -48.89
C LYS A 7 -4.13 -9.84 -47.52
N GLY A 8 -3.03 -10.49 -47.16
CA GLY A 8 -2.82 -11.12 -45.85
C GLY A 8 -2.27 -10.17 -44.78
N ALA A 9 -1.54 -9.11 -45.18
CA ALA A 9 -0.91 -8.19 -44.24
C ALA A 9 -1.95 -7.31 -43.51
N ASP A 10 -3.04 -6.93 -44.20
CA ASP A 10 -4.13 -6.13 -43.60
C ASP A 10 -4.78 -6.83 -42.41
N LYS A 11 -4.99 -8.15 -42.49
CA LYS A 11 -5.58 -8.92 -41.38
C LYS A 11 -4.64 -9.01 -40.17
N ILE A 12 -3.33 -9.13 -40.42
CA ILE A 12 -2.31 -9.20 -39.37
C ILE A 12 -2.18 -7.84 -38.67
N ILE A 13 -2.16 -6.75 -39.45
CA ILE A 13 -2.11 -5.38 -38.93
C ILE A 13 -3.36 -5.08 -38.09
N LEU A 14 -4.55 -5.49 -38.55
CA LEU A 14 -5.79 -5.31 -37.79
C LEU A 14 -5.78 -6.10 -36.45
N CYS A 15 -5.32 -7.35 -36.46
CA CYS A 15 -5.21 -8.15 -35.23
C CYS A 15 -4.20 -7.56 -34.24
N LEU A 16 -3.05 -7.06 -34.72
CA LEU A 16 -2.05 -6.40 -33.88
C LEU A 16 -2.59 -5.10 -33.28
N LEU A 17 -3.32 -4.29 -34.06
CA LEU A 17 -3.94 -3.06 -33.57
C LEU A 17 -4.94 -3.35 -32.43
N LEU A 18 -5.76 -4.39 -32.59
CA LEU A 18 -6.77 -4.80 -31.60
C LEU A 18 -6.15 -5.29 -30.29
N LEU A 19 -5.01 -5.99 -30.37
CA LEU A 19 -4.22 -6.43 -29.21
C LEU A 19 -3.66 -5.24 -28.41
N PHE A 20 -3.26 -4.15 -29.07
CA PHE A 20 -2.74 -2.96 -28.39
C PHE A 20 -3.81 -2.19 -27.60
N VAL A 21 -5.08 -2.21 -28.02
CA VAL A 21 -6.16 -1.52 -27.29
C VAL A 21 -6.52 -2.25 -25.98
N ALA A 22 -6.28 -3.55 -25.89
CA ALA A 22 -6.65 -4.37 -24.73
C ALA A 22 -5.72 -4.20 -23.51
N VAL A 23 -4.52 -3.61 -23.69
CA VAL A 23 -3.52 -3.49 -22.60
C VAL A 23 -3.66 -2.17 -21.81
N ALA A 24 -4.59 -1.29 -22.18
CA ALA A 24 -4.77 0.02 -21.55
C ALA A 24 -5.81 0.00 -20.41
N CYS A 25 -5.69 -0.92 -19.45
CA CYS A 25 -6.39 -0.77 -18.17
C CYS A 25 -5.61 0.22 -17.29
N GLY A 26 -5.77 1.51 -17.59
CA GLY A 26 -5.20 2.59 -16.77
C GLY A 26 -5.91 2.68 -15.44
N LEU A 27 -5.21 2.41 -14.33
CA LEU A 27 -5.70 2.63 -12.98
C LEU A 27 -5.84 4.15 -12.75
N LYS A 28 -7.03 4.70 -13.00
CA LYS A 28 -7.28 6.11 -12.75
C LYS A 28 -7.46 6.32 -11.26
N ALA A 29 -6.46 6.94 -10.62
CA ALA A 29 -6.60 7.43 -9.25
C ALA A 29 -7.75 8.46 -9.19
N PRO A 30 -8.44 8.60 -8.04
CA PRO A 30 -9.44 9.64 -7.85
C PRO A 30 -8.83 11.01 -8.18
N PRO A 31 -9.58 11.91 -8.84
CA PRO A 31 -9.10 13.27 -9.11
C PRO A 31 -8.78 13.97 -7.79
N MET A 32 -7.57 14.49 -7.66
CA MET A 32 -7.16 15.27 -6.49
C MET A 32 -7.67 16.71 -6.62
N PRO A 33 -8.27 17.30 -5.57
CA PRO A 33 -8.67 18.70 -5.59
C PRO A 33 -7.45 19.61 -5.86
N PRO A 34 -7.57 20.60 -6.75
CA PRO A 34 -6.47 21.53 -7.00
C PRO A 34 -6.18 22.37 -5.75
N GLY A 35 -4.89 22.47 -5.38
CA GLY A 35 -4.42 23.29 -4.25
C GLY A 35 -4.40 22.62 -2.88
N GLU A 36 -4.85 21.36 -2.77
CA GLU A 36 -4.77 20.60 -1.52
C GLU A 36 -3.45 19.81 -1.48
N ASN A 37 -2.55 20.18 -0.57
CA ASN A 37 -1.29 19.46 -0.40
C ASN A 37 -1.56 18.10 0.25
N MET A 38 -1.00 17.04 -0.34
CA MET A 38 -1.05 15.70 0.23
C MET A 38 -0.36 15.68 1.60
N PRO A 39 -0.89 14.98 2.60
CA PRO A 39 -0.16 14.76 3.84
C PRO A 39 1.06 13.88 3.55
N GLU A 40 2.17 14.19 4.20
CA GLU A 40 3.39 13.40 4.08
C GLU A 40 3.26 12.07 4.81
N ALA A 41 4.15 11.12 4.47
CA ALA A 41 4.16 9.83 5.13
C ALA A 41 4.45 10.00 6.64
N PRO A 42 3.81 9.24 7.53
CA PRO A 42 4.10 9.30 8.96
C PRO A 42 5.58 9.07 9.25
N LEU A 43 6.14 9.92 10.10
CA LEU A 43 7.53 9.86 10.52
C LEU A 43 7.69 8.99 11.76
N SER A 44 8.94 8.59 12.03
CA SER A 44 9.30 7.84 13.24
C SER A 44 8.42 6.59 13.48
N PHE A 45 7.88 5.98 12.41
CA PHE A 45 6.96 4.85 12.51
C PHE A 45 7.65 3.66 13.17
N LYS A 46 7.12 3.25 14.33
CA LYS A 46 7.62 2.15 15.14
C LYS A 46 6.51 1.15 15.40
N VAL A 47 6.86 -0.13 15.37
CA VAL A 47 6.02 -1.24 15.81
C VAL A 47 6.76 -1.94 16.95
N ARG A 48 6.12 -2.06 18.11
CA ARG A 48 6.68 -2.75 19.28
C ARG A 48 5.80 -3.95 19.64
N PRO A 49 6.37 -5.15 19.81
CA PRO A 49 5.62 -6.25 20.40
C PRO A 49 5.34 -5.94 21.88
N GLU A 50 4.11 -6.19 22.30
CA GLU A 50 3.68 -6.24 23.70
C GLU A 50 2.95 -7.58 23.91
N THR A 51 2.68 -7.97 25.16
CA THR A 51 2.04 -9.27 25.46
C THR A 51 0.71 -9.43 24.70
N GLY A 52 0.70 -10.30 23.68
CA GLY A 52 -0.48 -10.58 22.83
C GLY A 52 -0.90 -9.47 21.87
N SER A 53 -0.04 -8.48 21.60
CA SER A 53 -0.36 -7.39 20.66
C SER A 53 0.87 -6.73 20.06
N PHE A 54 0.67 -5.98 18.98
CA PHE A 54 1.65 -5.04 18.46
C PHE A 54 1.16 -3.61 18.67
N VAL A 55 2.01 -2.78 19.24
CA VAL A 55 1.77 -1.35 19.39
C VAL A 55 2.48 -0.58 18.31
N LEU A 56 1.69 0.12 17.52
CA LEU A 56 2.13 1.03 16.48
C LEU A 56 2.19 2.44 17.06
N SER A 57 3.24 3.19 16.76
CA SER A 57 3.36 4.61 17.10
C SER A 57 4.04 5.37 15.96
N TRP A 58 3.62 6.60 15.72
CA TRP A 58 4.13 7.44 14.63
C TRP A 58 4.02 8.92 14.97
N GLU A 59 4.79 9.72 14.25
CA GLU A 59 4.81 11.18 14.29
C GLU A 59 4.36 11.74 12.94
N ILE A 60 4.07 13.03 12.92
CA ILE A 60 3.58 13.73 11.73
C ILE A 60 4.25 15.09 11.65
N GLU A 61 4.71 15.41 10.46
CA GLU A 61 5.17 16.74 10.10
C GLU A 61 4.41 17.24 8.87
N GLY A 62 4.49 18.55 8.62
CA GLY A 62 3.83 19.18 7.49
C GLY A 62 2.31 19.23 7.60
N GLN A 63 1.62 18.91 6.49
CA GLN A 63 0.17 19.04 6.37
C GLN A 63 -0.56 18.05 7.28
N ARG A 64 -1.47 18.55 8.12
CA ARG A 64 -2.29 17.69 8.99
C ARG A 64 -3.29 16.88 8.17
N PRO A 65 -3.29 15.54 8.27
CA PRO A 65 -4.28 14.71 7.60
C PRO A 65 -5.64 14.80 8.30
N ALA A 66 -6.69 14.34 7.62
CA ALA A 66 -8.01 14.13 8.21
C ALA A 66 -8.07 12.84 9.06
N GLY A 67 -7.15 11.90 8.85
CA GLY A 67 -7.04 10.67 9.62
C GLY A 67 -6.00 9.71 9.05
N PHE A 68 -5.99 8.49 9.59
CA PHE A 68 -5.09 7.41 9.17
C PHE A 68 -5.85 6.14 8.87
N ARG A 69 -5.41 5.40 7.86
CA ARG A 69 -5.80 4.01 7.64
C ARG A 69 -4.63 3.11 8.01
N ILE A 70 -4.90 2.15 8.87
CA ILE A 70 -3.92 1.19 9.36
C ILE A 70 -4.17 -0.13 8.65
N TYR A 71 -3.16 -0.64 7.96
CA TYR A 71 -3.22 -1.91 7.26
C TYR A 71 -2.19 -2.88 7.83
N ARG A 72 -2.50 -4.18 7.70
CA ARG A 72 -1.59 -5.28 8.05
C ARG A 72 -1.61 -6.35 6.98
N ALA A 73 -0.44 -6.86 6.63
CA ALA A 73 -0.27 -8.07 5.85
C ALA A 73 0.52 -9.10 6.67
N ALA A 74 0.14 -10.37 6.60
CA ALA A 74 0.95 -11.45 7.15
C ALA A 74 2.08 -11.79 6.17
N MET A 75 3.30 -11.96 6.68
CA MET A 75 4.37 -12.57 5.88
C MET A 75 4.06 -14.05 5.68
N ARG A 76 4.34 -14.53 4.47
CA ARG A 76 4.22 -15.96 4.15
C ARG A 76 5.40 -16.72 4.74
N GLU A 77 5.14 -17.92 5.23
CA GLU A 77 6.15 -18.81 5.83
C GLU A 77 7.04 -19.49 4.77
N ASP A 78 6.64 -19.43 3.49
CA ASP A 78 7.40 -20.00 2.37
C ASP A 78 8.67 -19.21 2.01
N GLY A 79 9.01 -18.16 2.76
CA GLY A 79 10.24 -17.39 2.60
C GLY A 79 10.25 -16.50 1.35
N CYS A 80 9.12 -16.34 0.65
CA CYS A 80 9.03 -15.51 -0.54
C CYS A 80 9.09 -14.01 -0.17
N ARG A 81 10.22 -13.36 -0.41
CA ARG A 81 10.42 -11.93 -0.08
C ARG A 81 9.67 -10.97 -1.01
N ASP A 82 9.55 -11.33 -2.29
CA ASP A 82 9.01 -10.44 -3.33
C ASP A 82 7.57 -10.77 -3.72
N CYS A 83 6.94 -11.71 -3.00
CA CYS A 83 5.55 -12.05 -3.24
C CYS A 83 4.63 -10.85 -2.90
N PRO A 84 3.62 -10.56 -3.74
CA PRO A 84 2.65 -9.54 -3.42
C PRO A 84 2.00 -9.76 -2.05
N LEU A 85 2.11 -8.76 -1.18
CA LEU A 85 1.49 -8.79 0.14
C LEU A 85 0.00 -8.43 0.04
N SER A 86 -0.84 -9.24 0.69
CA SER A 86 -2.28 -8.96 0.81
C SER A 86 -2.54 -8.18 2.09
N TYR A 87 -2.73 -6.86 1.96
CA TYR A 87 -3.02 -5.98 3.07
C TYR A 87 -4.50 -6.01 3.45
N THR A 88 -4.77 -6.12 4.75
CA THR A 88 -6.10 -6.00 5.34
C THR A 88 -6.19 -4.68 6.10
N LEU A 89 -7.26 -3.91 5.87
CA LEU A 89 -7.54 -2.71 6.66
C LEU A 89 -7.95 -3.12 8.09
N LEU A 90 -7.18 -2.67 9.08
CA LEU A 90 -7.45 -2.92 10.50
C LEU A 90 -8.30 -1.83 11.13
N ALA A 91 -7.96 -0.57 10.84
CA ALA A 91 -8.60 0.58 11.48
C ALA A 91 -8.56 1.84 10.63
N VAL A 92 -9.53 2.72 10.87
CA VAL A 92 -9.55 4.11 10.42
C VAL A 92 -9.55 5.00 11.66
N LEU A 93 -8.55 5.85 11.79
CA LEU A 93 -8.30 6.66 12.97
C LEU A 93 -8.43 8.16 12.65
N GLY A 94 -8.79 8.94 13.66
CA GLY A 94 -8.89 10.40 13.55
C GLY A 94 -7.53 11.11 13.41
N PRO A 95 -7.53 12.43 13.14
CA PRO A 95 -6.33 13.20 12.79
C PRO A 95 -5.31 13.33 13.93
N GLU A 96 -5.76 13.19 15.17
CA GLU A 96 -4.91 13.27 16.37
C GLU A 96 -4.33 11.91 16.79
N ALA A 97 -4.66 10.82 16.10
CA ALA A 97 -4.12 9.51 16.43
C ALA A 97 -2.61 9.46 16.16
N ARG A 98 -1.84 9.02 17.16
CA ARG A 98 -0.39 8.78 17.09
C ARG A 98 0.00 7.37 17.54
N ARG A 99 -0.97 6.58 17.97
CA ARG A 99 -0.80 5.24 18.51
C ARG A 99 -1.98 4.36 18.15
N TYR A 100 -1.72 3.08 17.90
CA TYR A 100 -2.73 2.04 17.68
C TYR A 100 -2.23 0.71 18.24
N ALA A 101 -3.11 -0.07 18.86
CA ALA A 101 -2.79 -1.40 19.37
C ALA A 101 -3.54 -2.45 18.55
N ASP A 102 -2.79 -3.37 17.96
CA ASP A 102 -3.33 -4.48 17.18
C ASP A 102 -3.20 -5.79 17.96
N LYS A 103 -4.31 -6.45 18.23
CA LYS A 103 -4.29 -7.78 18.85
C LYS A 103 -3.93 -8.81 17.78
N ALA A 104 -2.71 -9.30 17.86
CA ALA A 104 -2.17 -10.27 16.91
C ALA A 104 -1.20 -11.21 17.62
N ASP A 105 -1.03 -12.38 17.05
CA ASP A 105 -0.04 -13.35 17.51
C ASP A 105 1.38 -12.82 17.25
N THR A 106 2.12 -12.52 18.32
CA THR A 106 3.47 -11.97 18.27
C THR A 106 4.52 -12.97 17.79
N ALA A 107 4.17 -14.27 17.71
CA ALA A 107 5.02 -15.28 17.09
C ALA A 107 5.06 -15.15 15.56
N ARG A 108 4.11 -14.40 14.97
CA ARG A 108 4.03 -14.20 13.51
C ARG A 108 4.66 -12.89 13.08
N VAL A 109 5.22 -12.92 11.88
CA VAL A 109 5.78 -11.75 11.21
C VAL A 109 4.69 -11.05 10.39
N PHE A 110 4.53 -9.76 10.64
CA PHE A 110 3.58 -8.91 9.93
C PHE A 110 4.29 -7.73 9.28
N VAL A 111 3.69 -7.21 8.22
CA VAL A 111 4.04 -5.92 7.64
C VAL A 111 2.88 -4.97 7.88
N TYR A 112 3.16 -3.87 8.58
CA TYR A 112 2.19 -2.81 8.83
C TYR A 112 2.40 -1.66 7.86
N GLU A 113 1.29 -1.03 7.48
CA GLU A 113 1.28 0.16 6.65
C GLU A 113 0.32 1.20 7.23
N ILE A 114 0.79 2.44 7.37
CA ILE A 114 -0.02 3.58 7.80
C ILE A 114 -0.13 4.54 6.64
N ARG A 115 -1.37 4.85 6.26
CA ARG A 115 -1.67 5.83 5.22
C ARG A 115 -2.43 7.01 5.79
N PRO A 116 -1.87 8.22 5.77
CA PRO A 116 -2.62 9.43 6.08
C PRO A 116 -3.60 9.71 4.94
N PHE A 117 -4.78 10.24 5.25
CA PHE A 117 -5.75 10.63 4.22
C PHE A 117 -6.32 12.02 4.46
N MET A 118 -6.70 12.72 3.39
CA MET A 118 -7.33 14.04 3.43
C MET A 118 -8.84 13.96 3.57
N ARG A 119 -9.53 15.09 3.82
CA ARG A 119 -10.99 15.11 4.02
C ARG A 119 -11.75 14.52 2.82
N GLY A 120 -11.22 14.65 1.61
CA GLY A 120 -11.75 14.02 0.38
C GLY A 120 -11.48 12.52 0.22
N GLY A 121 -10.79 11.89 1.19
CA GLY A 121 -10.48 10.46 1.19
C GLY A 121 -9.21 10.07 0.45
N ALA A 122 -8.59 11.00 -0.28
CA ALA A 122 -7.31 10.81 -0.97
C ALA A 122 -6.21 10.45 0.04
N GLU A 123 -5.42 9.42 -0.29
CA GLU A 123 -4.36 8.89 0.57
C GLU A 123 -3.00 9.46 0.18
N GLY A 124 -2.25 9.87 1.19
CA GLY A 124 -0.84 10.20 1.06
C GLY A 124 0.05 8.97 0.97
N PRO A 125 1.36 9.17 0.78
CA PRO A 125 2.33 8.08 0.75
C PRO A 125 2.30 7.28 2.06
N PRO A 126 2.50 5.95 1.99
CA PRO A 126 2.50 5.10 3.16
C PRO A 126 3.80 5.18 3.96
N ALA A 127 3.69 5.01 5.28
CA ALA A 127 4.81 4.55 6.12
C ALA A 127 4.66 3.03 6.34
N ARG A 128 5.72 2.26 6.06
CA ARG A 128 5.70 0.79 6.14
C ARG A 128 6.78 0.28 7.09
N LEU A 129 6.44 -0.71 7.91
CA LEU A 129 7.39 -1.40 8.79
C LEU A 129 7.01 -2.87 8.94
N GLN A 130 8.01 -3.74 8.86
CA GLN A 130 7.88 -5.17 9.14
C GLN A 130 8.22 -5.44 10.62
N THR A 131 7.46 -6.31 11.27
CA THR A 131 7.80 -6.80 12.62
C THR A 131 8.89 -7.85 12.55
N HIS A 132 9.63 -7.98 13.64
CA HIS A 132 10.45 -9.16 13.85
C HIS A 132 9.63 -10.15 14.67
N ALA A 133 9.77 -11.45 14.38
CA ALA A 133 9.27 -12.46 15.31
C ALA A 133 9.95 -12.20 16.66
N GLY A 134 9.18 -12.19 17.74
CA GLY A 134 9.77 -12.09 19.07
C GLY A 134 10.67 -13.30 19.29
N GLU A 135 11.98 -13.10 19.23
CA GLU A 135 12.90 -13.96 19.96
C GLU A 135 12.52 -13.76 21.43
N GLU A 136 11.91 -14.75 22.06
CA GLU A 136 11.73 -14.74 23.52
C GLU A 136 13.12 -14.70 24.14
N ASP A 137 13.57 -13.51 24.53
CA ASP A 137 14.73 -13.32 25.39
C ASP A 137 14.39 -13.96 26.73
N HIS A 138 14.70 -15.26 26.84
CA HIS A 138 14.61 -16.03 28.08
C HIS A 138 15.68 -15.50 29.04
N PRO A 139 15.29 -15.00 30.24
CA PRO A 139 16.23 -14.53 31.25
C PRO A 139 17.09 -15.64 31.85
#